data_AF-W1XED4-F1
#
_entry.id   AF-W1XED4-F1
#
_cell.length_a   1.000
_cell.length_b   1.000
_cell.length_c   1.000
_cell.angle_alpha   90.00
_cell.angle_beta   90.00
_cell.angle_gamma   90.00
#
_symmetry.space_group_name_H-M   'P 1'
#
loop_
_entity.id
_entity.type
_entity.pdbx_description
1 polymer ?
#
loop_
_entity_poly.entity_id
_entity_poly.type
_entity_poly.pdbx_seq_one_letter_code
_entity_poly.pdbx_strand_id
1 'polypeptide(L)'
;ITLTNPKGEAVSQVSSTVVTVPVKQGATVDSVYAMKDGKQAEKFDFVLNKDQTISFKTTHFSTYKVNYKVVKETPKQNKRGFLPSTGEKVTFLGLSLM
;
A
#
# COMPACT_ATOMS: atom_id res chain seq x y z
N ILE A 1 -2.10 -3.17 -41.92
CA ILE A 1 -1.09 -2.08 -41.79
C ILE A 1 -0.16 -2.51 -40.67
N THR A 2 1.10 -2.81 -40.98
CA THR A 2 2.13 -3.17 -39.99
C THR A 2 2.98 -1.93 -39.78
N LEU A 3 3.14 -1.49 -38.53
CA LEU A 3 4.05 -0.39 -38.23
C LEU A 3 5.47 -0.94 -38.22
N THR A 4 6.38 -0.28 -38.92
CA THR A 4 7.80 -0.62 -38.95
C THR A 4 8.64 0.60 -38.60
N ASN A 5 9.74 0.42 -37.87
CA ASN A 5 10.72 1.49 -37.64
C ASN A 5 11.50 1.78 -38.95
N PRO A 6 12.35 2.83 -39.00
CA PRO A 6 13.15 3.14 -40.19
C PRO A 6 14.10 2.04 -40.66
N LYS A 7 14.35 1.01 -39.85
CA LYS A 7 15.14 -0.19 -40.21
C LYS A 7 14.28 -1.33 -40.75
N GLY A 8 12.96 -1.14 -40.88
CA GLY A 8 12.02 -2.17 -41.34
C GLY A 8 11.61 -3.18 -40.27
N GLU A 9 12.02 -3.00 -39.01
CA GLU A 9 11.65 -3.91 -37.92
C GLU A 9 10.21 -3.63 -37.48
N ALA A 10 9.44 -4.69 -37.26
CA ALA A 10 8.07 -4.57 -36.76
C ALA A 10 8.05 -3.86 -35.41
N VAL A 11 7.27 -2.79 -35.30
CA VAL A 11 7.03 -2.09 -34.04
C VAL A 11 5.61 -2.34 -33.58
N SER A 12 5.48 -2.84 -32.35
CA SER A 12 4.18 -2.88 -31.67
C SER A 12 3.98 -1.54 -30.97
N GLN A 13 2.97 -0.79 -31.38
CA GLN A 13 2.57 0.41 -30.66
C GLN A 13 1.94 -0.02 -29.33
N VAL A 14 2.68 0.12 -28.24
CA VAL A 14 2.17 -0.09 -26.88
C VAL A 14 1.91 1.27 -26.25
N SER A 15 0.62 1.62 -26.13
CA SER A 15 0.22 2.82 -25.41
C SER A 15 0.50 2.64 -23.92
N SER A 16 0.93 3.71 -23.26
CA SER A 16 1.04 3.71 -21.82
C SER A 16 -0.37 3.67 -21.22
N THR A 17 -0.58 2.73 -20.31
CA THR A 17 -1.79 2.63 -19.51
C THR A 17 -1.49 2.99 -18.06
N VAL A 18 -2.48 3.57 -17.37
CA VAL A 18 -2.41 3.85 -15.94
C VAL A 18 -3.09 2.69 -15.21
N VAL A 19 -2.35 2.06 -14.30
CA VAL A 19 -2.87 1.03 -13.40
C VAL A 19 -3.12 1.68 -12.05
N THR A 20 -4.31 1.46 -11.49
CA THR A 20 -4.70 1.98 -10.17
C THR A 20 -4.99 0.81 -9.23
N VAL A 21 -4.40 0.83 -8.04
CA VAL A 21 -4.50 -0.24 -7.05
C VAL A 21 -4.93 0.33 -5.70
N PRO A 22 -5.99 -0.21 -5.05
CA PRO A 22 -6.37 0.22 -3.71
C PRO A 22 -5.30 -0.20 -2.68
N VAL A 23 -5.01 0.69 -1.73
CA VAL A 23 -4.12 0.42 -0.61
C VAL A 23 -4.86 0.58 0.71
N LYS A 24 -4.37 -0.09 1.76
CA LYS A 24 -4.98 0.00 3.09
C LYS A 24 -4.79 1.41 3.67
N GLN A 25 -5.76 1.87 4.46
CA GLN A 25 -5.64 3.11 5.22
C GLN A 25 -4.45 3.08 6.17
N GLY A 26 -3.68 4.18 6.20
CA GLY A 26 -2.46 4.27 7.00
C GLY A 26 -1.29 3.41 6.48
N ALA A 27 -1.43 2.81 5.29
CA ALA A 27 -0.31 2.13 4.66
C ALA A 27 0.65 3.14 4.00
N THR A 28 1.93 2.89 4.15
CA THR A 28 2.99 3.52 3.34
C THR A 28 3.42 2.53 2.29
N VAL A 29 3.30 2.90 1.01
CA VAL A 29 3.80 2.10 -0.11
C VAL A 29 5.29 2.37 -0.27
N ASP A 30 6.09 1.31 -0.26
CA ASP A 30 7.54 1.40 -0.40
C ASP A 30 7.96 1.30 -1.88
N SER A 31 7.29 0.44 -2.66
CA SER A 31 7.68 0.14 -4.04
C SER A 31 6.61 -0.63 -4.83
N VAL A 32 6.67 -0.48 -6.15
CA VAL A 32 5.90 -1.24 -7.14
C VAL A 32 6.87 -1.90 -8.11
N TYR A 33 6.68 -3.20 -8.36
CA TYR A 33 7.51 -3.96 -9.30
C TYR A 33 6.67 -4.78 -10.27
N ALA A 34 7.13 -4.91 -11.52
CA ALA A 34 6.74 -6.02 -12.39
C ALA A 34 7.54 -7.26 -12.00
N MET A 35 6.87 -8.42 -12.06
CA MET A 35 7.44 -9.71 -11.74
C MET A 35 7.74 -10.50 -13.01
N LYS A 36 8.90 -11.15 -13.06
CA LYS A 36 9.27 -12.11 -14.12
C LYS A 36 9.89 -13.34 -13.47
N ASP A 37 9.34 -14.51 -13.77
CA ASP A 37 9.81 -15.80 -13.23
C ASP A 37 9.95 -15.79 -11.69
N GLY A 38 8.98 -15.16 -11.01
CA GLY A 38 8.95 -15.02 -9.54
C GLY A 38 9.90 -13.96 -8.96
N LYS A 39 10.69 -13.28 -9.78
CA LYS A 39 11.65 -12.24 -9.35
C LYS A 39 11.19 -10.84 -9.75
N GLN A 40 11.62 -9.83 -8.99
CA GLN A 40 11.41 -8.42 -9.36
C GLN A 40 12.25 -8.12 -10.60
N ALA A 41 11.60 -7.61 -11.66
CA ALA A 41 12.23 -7.38 -12.96
C ALA A 41 12.35 -5.89 -13.29
N GLU A 42 11.32 -5.11 -13.00
CA GLU A 42 11.26 -3.68 -13.30
C GLU A 42 10.59 -2.95 -12.14
N LYS A 43 11.14 -1.81 -11.75
CA LYS A 43 10.58 -0.94 -10.70
C LYS A 43 9.83 0.21 -11.34
N PHE A 44 8.67 0.55 -10.78
CA PHE A 44 7.85 1.65 -11.26
C PHE A 44 7.83 2.79 -10.24
N ASP A 45 7.88 4.02 -10.76
CA ASP A 45 7.42 5.19 -10.03
C ASP A 45 5.90 5.13 -9.88
N PHE A 46 5.41 5.61 -8.74
CA PHE A 46 3.99 5.63 -8.44
C PHE A 46 3.59 6.93 -7.75
N VAL A 47 2.31 7.25 -7.85
CA VAL A 47 1.67 8.35 -7.13
C VAL A 47 0.73 7.76 -6.10
N LEU A 48 0.79 8.27 -4.86
CA LEU A 48 -0.23 8.01 -3.84
C LEU A 48 -1.35 9.04 -3.98
N ASN A 49 -2.57 8.57 -4.24
CA ASN A 49 -3.74 9.40 -4.43
C ASN A 49 -4.46 9.66 -3.11
N LYS A 50 -5.30 10.70 -3.08
CA LYS A 50 -6.06 11.10 -1.88
C LYS A 50 -7.09 10.06 -1.42
N ASP A 51 -7.56 9.24 -2.36
CA ASP A 51 -8.56 8.19 -2.15
C ASP A 51 -7.96 6.84 -1.70
N GLN A 52 -6.72 6.86 -1.19
CA GLN A 52 -5.99 5.66 -0.74
C GLN A 52 -5.81 4.63 -1.86
N THR A 53 -5.56 5.11 -3.07
CA THR A 53 -5.07 4.29 -4.17
C THR A 53 -3.65 4.69 -4.53
N ILE A 54 -2.91 3.79 -5.15
CA ILE A 54 -1.72 4.16 -5.91
C ILE A 54 -1.97 4.05 -7.39
N SER A 55 -1.29 4.88 -8.18
CA SER A 55 -1.29 4.79 -9.62
C SER A 55 0.13 4.73 -10.18
N PHE A 56 0.36 3.88 -11.17
CA PHE A 56 1.62 3.80 -11.91
C PHE A 56 1.35 3.59 -13.40
N LYS A 57 2.31 3.97 -14.25
CA LYS A 57 2.20 3.85 -15.70
C LYS A 57 2.97 2.62 -16.17
N THR A 58 2.38 1.86 -17.09
CA THR A 58 3.05 0.72 -17.74
C THR A 58 2.67 0.64 -19.21
N THR A 59 3.48 -0.08 -19.99
CA THR A 59 3.28 -0.28 -21.45
C THR A 59 3.13 -1.75 -21.81
N HIS A 60 3.22 -2.66 -20.84
CA HIS A 60 3.15 -4.10 -21.08
C HIS A 60 2.27 -4.75 -20.02
N PHE A 61 1.86 -6.00 -20.27
CA PHE A 61 1.17 -6.81 -19.27
C PHE A 61 2.20 -7.55 -18.42
N SER A 62 2.02 -7.51 -17.10
CA SER A 62 2.82 -8.27 -16.15
C SER A 62 1.99 -8.61 -14.91
N THR A 63 2.55 -9.45 -14.05
CA THR A 63 2.09 -9.53 -12.65
C THR A 63 2.81 -8.44 -11.87
N TYR A 64 2.05 -7.54 -11.22
CA TYR A 64 2.63 -6.47 -10.43
C TYR A 64 2.57 -6.78 -8.94
N LYS A 65 3.66 -6.45 -8.23
CA LYS A 65 3.76 -6.55 -6.78
C LYS A 65 3.88 -5.16 -6.17
N VAL A 66 2.98 -4.83 -5.25
CA VAL A 66 3.00 -3.61 -4.45
C VAL A 66 3.46 -3.96 -3.04
N ASN A 67 4.61 -3.45 -2.63
CA ASN A 67 5.12 -3.62 -1.28
C ASN A 67 4.67 -2.43 -0.43
N TYR A 68 3.94 -2.71 0.65
CA TYR A 68 3.46 -1.68 1.57
C TYR A 68 3.61 -2.13 3.02
N LYS A 69 3.79 -1.15 3.90
CA LYS A 69 3.80 -1.33 5.35
C LYS A 69 2.59 -0.65 5.93
N VAL A 70 1.87 -1.33 6.81
CA VAL A 70 0.81 -0.71 7.61
C VAL A 70 1.42 -0.36 8.95
N VAL A 71 1.46 0.94 9.27
CA VAL A 71 1.77 1.35 10.63
C VAL A 71 0.54 0.98 11.46
N LYS A 72 0.66 -0.04 12.32
CA LYS A 72 -0.33 -0.22 13.37
C LYS A 72 -0.19 1.00 14.26
N GLU A 73 -1.21 1.86 14.29
CA GLU A 73 -1.36 2.74 15.42
C GLU A 73 -1.42 1.84 16.65
N THR A 74 -0.34 1.83 17.44
CA THR A 74 -0.45 1.39 18.83
C THR A 74 -1.65 2.15 19.38
N PRO A 75 -2.70 1.48 19.90
CA PRO A 75 -3.79 2.20 20.53
C PRO A 75 -3.11 3.11 21.53
N LYS A 76 -3.21 4.43 21.32
CA LYS A 76 -2.78 5.39 22.31
C LYS A 76 -3.54 4.95 23.53
N GLN A 77 -2.83 4.34 24.49
CA GLN A 77 -3.36 4.12 25.80
C GLN A 77 -3.59 5.53 26.27
N ASN A 78 -4.80 6.02 26.02
CA ASN A 78 -5.35 7.13 26.73
C ASN A 78 -5.31 6.61 28.16
N LYS A 79 -4.21 6.91 28.86
CA LYS A 79 -4.23 7.07 30.30
C LYS A 79 -5.13 8.28 30.56
N ARG A 80 -6.41 8.17 30.18
CA ARG A 80 -7.48 8.71 30.97
C ARG A 80 -7.27 8.02 32.30
N GLY A 81 -6.60 8.71 33.21
CA GLY A 81 -6.88 8.52 34.62
C GLY A 81 -8.39 8.69 34.71
N PHE A 82 -9.10 7.57 34.68
CA PHE A 82 -10.49 7.50 35.04
C PHE A 82 -10.50 7.70 36.55
N LEU A 83 -10.38 8.94 36.97
CA LEU A 83 -10.66 9.35 38.33
C LEU A 83 -12.18 9.52 38.37
N PRO A 84 -12.92 8.69 39.15
CA PRO A 84 -14.32 8.97 39.40
C PRO A 84 -14.42 10.36 40.08
N SER A 85 -15.25 11.24 39.54
CA SER A 85 -15.42 12.63 40.01
C SER A 85 -16.33 12.76 41.24
N THR A 86 -16.49 11.70 42.00
CA THR A 86 -17.24 11.69 43.25
C THR A 86 -16.39 11.00 44.30
N GLY A 87 -16.30 11.58 45.51
CA GLY A 87 -15.40 11.17 46.60
C GLY A 87 -15.73 9.81 47.22
N GLU A 88 -16.16 8.84 46.43
CA GLU A 88 -16.45 7.48 46.84
C GLU A 88 -15.23 6.59 46.53
N LYS A 89 -14.71 5.92 47.57
CA LYS A 89 -13.53 5.07 47.45
C LYS A 89 -13.89 3.81 46.66
N VAL A 90 -13.30 3.62 45.49
CA VAL A 90 -13.42 2.36 44.74
C VAL A 90 -12.28 1.43 45.15
N THR A 91 -12.59 0.35 45.86
CA THR A 91 -11.65 -0.73 46.14
C THR A 91 -11.51 -1.61 44.90
N PHE A 92 -10.33 -1.63 44.28
CA PHE A 92 -10.02 -2.60 43.22
C PHE A 92 -9.62 -3.93 43.85
N LEU A 93 -10.55 -4.90 43.87
CA LEU A 93 -10.21 -6.30 44.12
C LEU A 93 -9.67 -6.88 42.81
N GLY A 94 -8.34 -6.96 42.70
CA GLY A 94 -7.68 -7.61 41.59
C GLY A 94 -7.98 -9.10 41.60
N LEU A 95 -8.74 -9.58 40.61
CA LEU A 95 -8.83 -11.01 40.31
C LEU A 95 -7.53 -11.43 39.63
N SER A 96 -6.65 -12.07 40.38
CA SER A 96 -5.60 -12.90 39.80
C SER A 96 -6.22 -14.27 39.52
N LEU A 97 -6.42 -14.61 38.24
CA LEU A 97 -6.58 -16.01 37.85
C LEU A 97 -5.20 -16.64 37.65
N MET A 98 -5.00 -17.79 38.29
CA MET A 98 -3.96 -18.78 37.97
C MET A 98 -4.22 -19.42 36.62
#